data_AF-A0A7K7EP82-F1
#
_entry.id   AF-A0A7K7EP82-F1
#
_cell.length_a   1.000
_cell.length_b   1.000
_cell.length_c   1.000
_cell.angle_alpha   90.00
_cell.angle_beta   90.00
_cell.angle_gamma   90.00
#
_symmetry.space_group_name_H-M   'P 1'
#
loop_
_entity.id
_entity.type
_entity.pdbx_description
1 polymer ?
#
loop_
_entity_poly.entity_id
_entity_poly.type
_entity_poly.pdbx_seq_one_letter_code
_entity_poly.pdbx_strand_id
1 'polypeptide(L)'
;RVGKTSLIMSLVSEEFPEEVPPRAEEITIPADVTPERVPTHIVDYSEAEQSDEQLYHEISQANVICIVYAVNNKNSIDKVTSRWIPLINERTDKDSRLPLILVGNKSDLVEYSSMETILPIMNQYTEIETCVECSAKNLKNISELFYYAQKAVLHPTGPLYCPEEKEMKPACIKALTRIFRISDQDNDGTLNDAELNFFQRICFNTPLAPQALEDVKNVVRKNLSDGVADNGLTLKGFLFLHTLFIQRGRHETTWTVLRRFGYDDDLELTPEYLFPPLKIPPDCTTELNHHAYLFLQSIFDKHDLDRDCALSPDELKDLFKVFPYMPWGPDVNNTVCTNERGWITYQGFLSQWTLTTYLDVQRCLEYLGYLGYSILAEQESQASAITVTRDKKIDLQKKQTQRNVFRCNVVGMKGCGKSGVLQALLGRNLIRQRQIRAEHKSYYAINTVYVYGQEKYLLLHDVSDSDFLTDAETICDAVCLVYDVSNPKSFEYCARIFKQHFMDSRIPCLVVAAKSDLHEVRQEYSISPAEFCRKHKMPPPQAFTCNTADVPSKDLFVKLTTMAMYPHVTQADLKSSTFWLRASFGATVFAVLGFAMYKALLKQR
;
A
#
# COMPACT_ATOMS: atom_id res chain seq x y z
N ARG A 1 46.01 -18.38 -26.75
CA ARG A 1 44.89 -18.69 -25.83
C ARG A 1 44.76 -17.57 -24.81
N VAL A 2 43.53 -17.19 -24.42
CA VAL A 2 43.24 -16.07 -23.51
C VAL A 2 43.25 -16.46 -22.02
N GLY A 3 43.09 -17.75 -21.69
CA GLY A 3 43.24 -18.27 -20.32
C GLY A 3 41.94 -18.31 -19.51
N LYS A 4 40.79 -18.60 -20.13
CA LYS A 4 39.47 -18.72 -19.44
C LYS A 4 39.48 -19.83 -18.40
N THR A 5 39.79 -21.04 -18.84
CA THR A 5 39.87 -22.25 -18.01
C THR A 5 40.85 -22.09 -16.84
N SER A 6 41.98 -21.40 -17.07
CA SER A 6 42.94 -21.10 -15.99
C SER A 6 42.36 -20.17 -14.92
N LEU A 7 41.55 -19.17 -15.28
CA LEU A 7 40.88 -18.31 -14.29
C LEU A 7 39.93 -19.11 -13.40
N ILE A 8 39.15 -19.99 -14.02
CA ILE A 8 38.15 -20.82 -13.34
C ILE A 8 38.83 -21.85 -12.42
N MET A 9 39.83 -22.56 -12.94
CA MET A 9 40.58 -23.52 -12.12
C MET A 9 41.30 -22.85 -10.96
N SER A 10 41.94 -21.70 -11.19
CA SER A 10 42.63 -20.97 -10.12
C SER A 10 41.69 -20.39 -9.06
N LEU A 11 40.42 -20.13 -9.39
CA LEU A 11 39.41 -19.80 -8.38
C LEU A 11 39.14 -21.00 -7.45
N VAL A 12 39.05 -22.20 -8.01
CA VAL A 12 38.67 -23.42 -7.25
C VAL A 12 39.84 -24.01 -6.49
N SER A 13 41.03 -24.04 -7.09
CA SER A 13 42.22 -24.67 -6.49
C SER A 13 43.08 -23.70 -5.69
N GLU A 14 42.81 -22.39 -5.72
CA GLU A 14 43.64 -21.33 -5.14
C GLU A 14 45.12 -21.39 -5.58
N GLU A 15 45.39 -21.99 -6.74
CA GLU A 15 46.73 -22.20 -7.30
C GLU A 15 46.68 -22.11 -8.84
N PHE A 16 47.82 -21.83 -9.49
CA PHE A 16 47.89 -21.80 -10.95
C PHE A 16 48.08 -23.21 -11.53
N PRO A 17 47.19 -23.69 -12.43
CA PRO A 17 47.33 -25.02 -13.01
C PRO A 17 48.51 -25.11 -14.00
N GLU A 18 49.38 -26.09 -13.80
CA GLU A 18 50.47 -26.39 -14.74
C GLU A 18 49.93 -26.96 -16.07
N GLU A 19 48.93 -27.83 -16.00
CA GLU A 19 48.23 -28.40 -17.15
C GLU A 19 46.79 -27.88 -17.19
N VAL A 20 46.42 -27.26 -18.32
CA VAL A 20 45.10 -26.62 -18.50
C VAL A 20 44.31 -27.38 -19.57
N PRO A 21 43.18 -28.02 -19.22
CA PRO A 21 42.32 -28.69 -20.19
C PRO A 21 41.70 -27.67 -21.17
N PRO A 22 41.09 -28.12 -22.29
CA PRO A 22 40.44 -27.21 -23.22
C PRO A 22 39.20 -26.51 -22.65
N ARG A 23 38.58 -27.08 -21.60
CA ARG A 23 37.38 -26.61 -20.92
C ARG A 23 37.40 -27.03 -19.44
N ALA A 24 36.91 -26.19 -18.54
CA ALA A 24 36.63 -26.58 -17.16
C ALA A 24 35.30 -27.34 -17.05
N GLU A 25 35.18 -28.27 -16.11
CA GLU A 25 33.87 -28.82 -15.74
C GLU A 25 32.98 -27.73 -15.13
N GLU A 26 31.66 -27.91 -15.21
CA GLU A 26 30.71 -26.98 -14.62
C GLU A 26 30.90 -26.88 -13.11
N ILE A 27 31.10 -25.66 -12.62
CA ILE A 27 31.37 -25.40 -11.22
C ILE A 27 30.19 -24.65 -10.62
N THR A 28 29.74 -25.12 -9.46
CA THR A 28 28.74 -24.41 -8.66
C THR A 28 29.38 -23.96 -7.35
N ILE A 29 29.44 -22.66 -7.15
CA ILE A 29 29.84 -22.06 -5.88
C ILE A 29 28.59 -21.95 -5.00
N PRO A 30 28.54 -22.62 -3.84
CA PRO A 30 27.40 -22.55 -2.94
C PRO A 30 27.15 -21.12 -2.42
N ALA A 31 25.90 -20.81 -2.08
CA ALA A 31 25.53 -19.51 -1.49
C ALA A 31 26.31 -19.19 -0.21
N ASP A 32 26.60 -20.19 0.62
CA ASP A 32 27.24 -19.97 1.92
C ASP A 32 28.68 -19.43 1.85
N VAL A 33 29.32 -19.57 0.68
CA VAL A 33 30.69 -19.12 0.44
C VAL A 33 30.76 -17.85 -0.42
N THR A 34 29.63 -17.38 -0.97
CA THR A 34 29.59 -16.12 -1.74
C THR A 34 29.26 -14.93 -0.83
N PRO A 35 29.88 -13.75 -1.04
CA PRO A 35 29.56 -12.56 -0.26
C PRO A 35 28.08 -12.17 -0.30
N GLU A 36 27.45 -12.38 -1.45
CA GLU A 36 26.04 -12.02 -1.73
C GLU A 36 25.04 -13.12 -1.33
N ARG A 37 25.52 -14.26 -0.81
CA ARG A 37 24.69 -15.42 -0.41
C ARG A 37 23.79 -15.97 -1.52
N VAL A 38 24.30 -15.94 -2.74
CA VAL A 38 23.65 -16.54 -3.92
C VAL A 38 24.52 -17.65 -4.51
N PRO A 39 23.91 -18.77 -4.95
CA PRO A 39 24.66 -19.80 -5.66
C PRO A 39 25.14 -19.24 -7.01
N THR A 40 26.38 -19.53 -7.38
CA THR A 40 26.96 -19.09 -8.66
C THR A 40 27.36 -20.29 -9.50
N HIS A 41 26.68 -20.45 -10.63
CA HIS A 41 26.98 -21.49 -11.61
C HIS A 41 27.90 -20.92 -12.68
N ILE A 42 29.07 -21.53 -12.88
CA ILE A 42 30.11 -21.09 -13.81
C ILE A 42 30.22 -22.12 -14.93
N VAL A 43 30.04 -21.65 -16.17
CA VAL A 43 30.18 -22.46 -17.39
C VAL A 43 31.36 -21.93 -18.22
N ASP A 44 32.30 -22.82 -18.57
CA ASP A 44 33.40 -22.52 -19.50
C ASP A 44 33.03 -22.99 -20.91
N TYR A 45 33.04 -22.07 -21.88
CA TYR A 45 32.83 -22.43 -23.28
C TYR A 45 34.15 -22.70 -24.03
N SER A 46 34.21 -23.79 -24.79
CA SER A 46 35.36 -24.12 -25.64
C SER A 46 34.97 -24.51 -27.06
N GLU A 47 35.40 -23.72 -28.06
CA GLU A 47 35.21 -24.02 -29.49
C GLU A 47 35.85 -25.35 -29.93
N ALA A 48 36.76 -25.92 -29.15
CA ALA A 48 37.39 -27.20 -29.45
C ALA A 48 36.51 -28.40 -29.07
N GLU A 49 35.58 -28.21 -28.13
CA GLU A 49 34.76 -29.30 -27.55
C GLU A 49 33.26 -29.11 -27.77
N GLN A 50 32.79 -27.87 -28.00
CA GLN A 50 31.37 -27.52 -28.10
C GLN A 50 31.02 -26.90 -29.45
N SER A 51 29.78 -27.10 -29.89
CA SER A 51 29.22 -26.53 -31.11
C SER A 51 28.69 -25.10 -30.91
N ASP A 52 28.45 -24.40 -32.02
CA ASP A 52 27.82 -23.08 -32.00
C ASP A 52 26.38 -23.14 -31.42
N GLU A 53 25.64 -24.22 -31.65
CA GLU A 53 24.30 -24.41 -31.05
C GLU A 53 24.37 -24.47 -29.52
N GLN A 54 25.38 -25.15 -28.97
CA GLN A 54 25.62 -25.19 -27.53
C GLN A 54 26.01 -23.81 -27.01
N LEU A 55 26.88 -23.08 -27.70
CA LEU A 55 27.20 -21.69 -27.35
C LEU A 55 25.95 -20.82 -27.26
N TYR A 56 25.05 -20.92 -28.24
CA TYR A 56 23.81 -20.12 -28.25
C TYR A 56 22.89 -20.48 -27.10
N HIS A 57 22.83 -21.77 -26.74
CA HIS A 57 22.11 -22.22 -25.57
C HIS A 57 22.67 -21.61 -24.28
N GLU A 58 23.98 -21.67 -24.08
CA GLU A 58 24.63 -21.06 -22.90
C GLU A 58 24.41 -19.54 -22.83
N ILE A 59 24.52 -18.82 -23.95
CA ILE A 59 24.25 -17.38 -23.99
C ILE A 59 22.80 -17.09 -23.58
N SER A 60 21.83 -17.90 -24.03
CA SER A 60 20.42 -17.69 -23.72
C SER A 60 20.05 -17.95 -22.25
N GLN A 61 20.84 -18.75 -21.55
CA GLN A 61 20.63 -19.10 -20.14
C GLN A 61 21.44 -18.23 -19.18
N ALA A 62 22.47 -17.53 -19.67
CA ALA A 62 23.34 -16.73 -18.84
C ALA A 62 22.59 -15.55 -18.20
N ASN A 63 22.88 -15.29 -16.92
CA ASN A 63 22.49 -14.04 -16.26
C ASN A 63 23.57 -12.95 -16.38
N VAL A 64 24.82 -13.33 -16.66
CA VAL A 64 25.97 -12.46 -16.90
C VAL A 64 26.99 -13.18 -17.76
N ILE A 65 27.67 -12.48 -18.67
CA ILE A 65 28.73 -13.06 -19.51
C ILE A 65 30.07 -12.38 -19.24
N CYS A 66 31.09 -13.17 -18.95
CA CYS A 66 32.48 -12.71 -18.83
C CYS A 66 33.24 -12.92 -20.15
N ILE A 67 33.60 -11.84 -20.85
CA ILE A 67 34.39 -11.90 -22.09
C ILE A 67 35.88 -11.76 -21.74
N VAL A 68 36.61 -12.87 -21.85
CA VAL A 68 38.03 -12.91 -21.51
C VAL A 68 38.91 -12.62 -22.72
N TYR A 69 39.77 -11.61 -22.60
CA TYR A 69 40.85 -11.31 -23.53
C TYR A 69 42.21 -11.42 -22.82
N ALA A 70 43.29 -11.50 -23.59
CA ALA A 70 44.64 -11.46 -23.04
C ALA A 70 45.23 -10.07 -23.23
N VAL A 71 45.65 -9.43 -22.14
CA VAL A 71 46.17 -8.05 -22.16
C VAL A 71 47.41 -7.89 -23.04
N ASN A 72 48.17 -8.97 -23.23
CA ASN A 72 49.37 -9.00 -24.07
C ASN A 72 49.08 -9.38 -25.54
N ASN A 73 47.80 -9.48 -25.96
CA ASN A 73 47.42 -9.91 -27.30
C ASN A 73 46.31 -9.03 -27.89
N LYS A 74 46.71 -8.08 -28.74
CA LYS A 74 45.82 -7.13 -29.42
C LYS A 74 44.71 -7.82 -30.23
N ASN A 75 45.02 -8.91 -30.94
CA ASN A 75 44.00 -9.65 -31.72
C ASN A 75 42.88 -10.22 -30.84
N SER A 76 43.16 -10.52 -29.56
CA SER A 76 42.12 -10.98 -28.64
C SER A 76 41.21 -9.85 -28.16
N ILE A 77 41.75 -8.63 -28.05
CA ILE A 77 40.99 -7.41 -27.74
C ILE A 77 40.09 -7.06 -28.93
N ASP A 78 40.62 -7.08 -30.16
CA ASP A 78 39.85 -6.78 -31.37
C ASP A 78 38.66 -7.75 -31.57
N LYS A 79 38.80 -9.01 -31.13
CA LYS A 79 37.71 -10.01 -31.16
C LYS A 79 36.56 -9.70 -30.20
N VAL A 80 36.78 -8.92 -29.15
CA VAL A 80 35.72 -8.50 -28.22
C VAL A 80 34.65 -7.72 -28.99
N THR A 81 35.06 -6.71 -29.76
CA THR A 81 34.15 -5.84 -30.50
C THR A 81 33.74 -6.38 -31.86
N SER A 82 34.63 -7.11 -32.55
CA SER A 82 34.34 -7.63 -33.90
C SER A 82 33.53 -8.92 -33.93
N ARG A 83 33.51 -9.69 -32.83
CA ARG A 83 32.83 -11.00 -32.78
C ARG A 83 31.97 -11.20 -31.56
N TRP A 84 32.53 -11.10 -30.35
CA TRP A 84 31.86 -11.59 -29.15
C TRP A 84 30.65 -10.74 -28.74
N ILE A 85 30.82 -9.42 -28.64
CA ILE A 85 29.70 -8.54 -28.30
C ILE A 85 28.58 -8.60 -29.36
N PRO A 86 28.85 -8.47 -30.68
CA PRO A 86 27.82 -8.62 -31.70
C PRO A 86 27.07 -9.96 -31.63
N LEU A 87 27.79 -11.06 -31.39
CA LEU A 87 27.20 -12.40 -31.31
C LEU A 87 26.25 -12.52 -30.11
N ILE A 88 26.66 -12.01 -28.94
CA ILE A 88 25.83 -12.03 -27.73
C ILE A 88 24.56 -11.21 -27.98
N ASN A 89 24.71 -9.97 -28.49
CA ASN A 89 23.60 -9.07 -28.75
C ASN A 89 22.60 -9.61 -29.80
N GLU A 90 23.04 -10.43 -30.77
CA GLU A 90 22.15 -11.09 -31.73
C GLU A 90 21.33 -12.23 -31.08
N ARG A 91 21.83 -12.81 -30.01
CA ARG A 91 21.29 -14.03 -29.37
C ARG A 91 20.57 -13.77 -28.05
N THR A 92 20.71 -12.58 -27.47
CA THR A 92 19.94 -12.11 -26.32
C THR A 92 18.68 -11.38 -26.75
N ASP A 93 17.60 -11.52 -25.97
CA ASP A 93 16.40 -10.73 -26.19
C ASP A 93 16.71 -9.24 -26.00
N LYS A 94 16.21 -8.39 -26.89
CA LYS A 94 16.52 -6.94 -26.85
C LYS A 94 15.94 -6.26 -25.62
N ASP A 95 14.89 -6.85 -25.05
CA ASP A 95 14.26 -6.39 -23.83
C ASP A 95 14.96 -6.91 -22.55
N SER A 96 15.82 -7.94 -22.67
CA SER A 96 16.61 -8.49 -21.58
C SER A 96 18.03 -7.93 -21.59
N ARG A 97 18.32 -7.01 -20.67
CA ARG A 97 19.68 -6.43 -20.53
C ARG A 97 20.63 -7.43 -19.88
N LEU A 98 21.28 -8.29 -20.68
CA LEU A 98 22.30 -9.22 -20.21
C LEU A 98 23.62 -8.47 -19.91
N PRO A 99 24.05 -8.35 -18.63
CA PRO A 99 25.29 -7.66 -18.30
C PRO A 99 26.53 -8.39 -18.83
N LEU A 100 27.50 -7.60 -19.30
CA LEU A 100 28.80 -8.06 -19.77
C LEU A 100 29.93 -7.58 -18.85
N ILE A 101 30.86 -8.48 -18.55
CA ILE A 101 32.09 -8.17 -17.81
C ILE A 101 33.28 -8.43 -18.73
N LEU A 102 34.10 -7.41 -18.97
CA LEU A 102 35.35 -7.60 -19.70
C LEU A 102 36.45 -8.07 -18.75
N VAL A 103 37.19 -9.11 -19.16
CA VAL A 103 38.23 -9.71 -18.32
C VAL A 103 39.58 -9.68 -19.03
N GLY A 104 40.45 -8.78 -18.60
CA GLY A 104 41.82 -8.68 -19.11
C GLY A 104 42.74 -9.63 -18.38
N ASN A 105 42.90 -10.86 -18.86
CA ASN A 105 43.77 -11.85 -18.22
C ASN A 105 45.23 -11.73 -18.67
N LYS A 106 46.14 -12.36 -17.91
CA LYS A 106 47.60 -12.37 -18.12
C LYS A 106 48.29 -11.04 -17.84
N SER A 107 47.76 -10.28 -16.88
CA SER A 107 48.40 -9.03 -16.42
C SER A 107 49.80 -9.23 -15.83
N ASP A 108 50.20 -10.46 -15.50
CA ASP A 108 51.57 -10.81 -15.12
C ASP A 108 52.59 -10.72 -16.26
N LEU A 109 52.14 -10.64 -17.52
CA LEU A 109 53.01 -10.61 -18.71
C LEU A 109 53.29 -9.19 -19.22
N VAL A 110 52.67 -8.17 -18.63
CA VAL A 110 52.80 -6.77 -19.04
C VAL A 110 52.92 -5.87 -17.81
N GLU A 111 53.69 -4.79 -17.94
CA GLU A 111 53.83 -3.79 -16.87
C GLU A 111 52.82 -2.63 -17.00
N TYR A 112 52.10 -2.57 -18.11
CA TYR A 112 51.09 -1.54 -18.41
C TYR A 112 49.66 -2.10 -18.27
N SER A 113 48.70 -1.20 -18.04
CA SER A 113 47.27 -1.54 -18.02
C SER A 113 46.67 -1.43 -19.43
N SER A 114 45.81 -2.37 -19.79
CA SER A 114 45.01 -2.36 -21.03
C SER A 114 43.82 -1.40 -20.97
N MET A 115 43.55 -0.78 -19.81
CA MET A 115 42.39 0.09 -19.59
C MET A 115 42.25 1.23 -20.59
N GLU A 116 43.35 1.85 -21.04
CA GLU A 116 43.29 2.91 -22.06
C GLU A 116 42.67 2.43 -23.39
N THR A 117 42.86 1.16 -23.74
CA THR A 117 42.29 0.55 -24.95
C THR A 117 40.84 0.10 -24.72
N ILE A 118 40.50 -0.28 -23.50
CA ILE A 118 39.17 -0.80 -23.15
C ILE A 118 38.14 0.30 -22.85
N LEU A 119 38.57 1.43 -22.27
CA LEU A 119 37.67 2.55 -21.94
C LEU A 119 36.80 3.02 -23.12
N PRO A 120 37.33 3.19 -24.35
CA PRO A 120 36.51 3.50 -25.52
C PRO A 120 35.46 2.43 -25.84
N ILE A 121 35.78 1.15 -25.62
CA ILE A 121 34.86 0.02 -25.86
C ILE A 121 33.72 0.05 -24.83
N MET A 122 34.03 0.28 -23.55
CA MET A 122 33.03 0.41 -22.49
C MET A 122 32.08 1.59 -22.76
N ASN A 123 32.60 2.71 -23.26
CA ASN A 123 31.77 3.86 -23.64
C ASN A 123 30.91 3.60 -24.90
N GLN A 124 31.28 2.61 -25.72
CA GLN A 124 30.54 2.26 -26.94
C GLN A 124 29.41 1.26 -26.65
N TYR A 125 29.59 0.35 -25.69
CA TYR A 125 28.66 -0.74 -25.40
C TYR A 125 28.13 -0.65 -23.96
N THR A 126 26.89 -0.19 -23.82
CA THR A 126 26.26 0.11 -22.52
C THR A 126 25.92 -1.14 -21.69
N GLU A 127 25.97 -2.32 -22.29
CA GLU A 127 25.80 -3.61 -21.63
C GLU A 127 27.05 -4.01 -20.83
N ILE A 128 28.20 -3.38 -21.07
CA ILE A 128 29.43 -3.62 -20.31
C ILE A 128 29.36 -2.87 -18.99
N GLU A 129 29.20 -3.61 -17.89
CA GLU A 129 29.12 -3.03 -16.55
C GLU A 129 30.50 -2.65 -16.00
N THR A 130 31.52 -3.50 -16.21
CA THR A 130 32.88 -3.22 -15.74
C THR A 130 33.95 -4.03 -16.50
N CYS A 131 35.21 -3.65 -16.31
CA CYS A 131 36.38 -4.36 -16.77
C CYS A 131 37.30 -4.73 -15.60
N VAL A 132 37.71 -5.99 -15.51
CA VAL A 132 38.59 -6.50 -14.45
C VAL A 132 39.88 -7.06 -15.05
N GLU A 133 41.01 -6.44 -14.75
CA GLU A 133 42.32 -6.98 -15.13
C GLU A 133 42.78 -8.03 -14.14
N CYS A 134 42.98 -9.25 -14.61
CA CYS A 134 43.28 -10.43 -13.81
C CYS A 134 44.65 -11.03 -14.16
N SER A 135 45.19 -11.82 -13.24
CA SER A 135 46.26 -12.78 -13.55
C SER A 135 45.94 -14.09 -12.88
N ALA A 136 45.58 -15.10 -13.69
CA ALA A 136 45.41 -16.47 -13.19
C ALA A 136 46.71 -16.99 -12.53
N LYS A 137 47.88 -16.62 -13.07
CA LYS A 137 49.19 -17.07 -12.57
C LYS A 137 49.50 -16.55 -11.18
N ASN A 138 49.22 -15.27 -10.93
CA ASN A 138 49.51 -14.61 -9.66
C ASN A 138 48.27 -14.53 -8.75
N LEU A 139 47.16 -15.21 -9.10
CA LEU A 139 45.88 -15.16 -8.41
C LEU A 139 45.34 -13.73 -8.20
N LYS A 140 45.68 -12.82 -9.11
CA LYS A 140 45.32 -11.40 -8.99
C LYS A 140 43.91 -11.18 -9.54
N ASN A 141 43.06 -10.53 -8.74
CA ASN A 141 41.69 -10.09 -9.07
C ASN A 141 40.72 -11.22 -9.48
N ILE A 142 41.02 -12.47 -9.12
CA ILE A 142 40.20 -13.62 -9.47
C ILE A 142 38.86 -13.57 -8.72
N SER A 143 38.90 -13.40 -7.39
CA SER A 143 37.69 -13.31 -6.57
C SER A 143 36.84 -12.07 -6.92
N GLU A 144 37.51 -10.95 -7.20
CA GLU A 144 36.89 -9.69 -7.61
C GLU A 144 36.12 -9.84 -8.92
N LEU A 145 36.64 -10.60 -9.90
CA LEU A 145 35.93 -10.88 -11.15
C LEU A 145 34.55 -11.49 -10.90
N PHE A 146 34.49 -12.58 -10.13
CA PHE A 146 33.23 -13.28 -9.87
C PHE A 146 32.31 -12.47 -8.96
N TYR A 147 32.88 -11.71 -8.02
CA TYR A 147 32.14 -10.75 -7.21
C TYR A 147 31.45 -9.67 -8.06
N TYR A 148 32.16 -9.05 -9.01
CA TYR A 148 31.56 -8.06 -9.90
C TYR A 148 30.54 -8.67 -10.86
N ALA A 149 30.74 -9.93 -11.30
CA ALA A 149 29.77 -10.64 -12.11
C ALA A 149 28.45 -10.87 -11.34
N GLN A 150 28.51 -11.30 -10.08
CA GLN A 150 27.31 -11.42 -9.22
C GLN A 150 26.62 -10.07 -9.03
N LYS A 151 27.41 -9.03 -8.70
CA LYS A 151 26.87 -7.68 -8.48
C LYS A 151 26.19 -7.08 -9.70
N ALA A 152 26.71 -7.31 -10.89
CA ALA A 152 26.11 -6.81 -12.13
C ALA A 152 24.68 -7.34 -12.34
N VAL A 153 24.41 -8.57 -11.89
CA VAL A 153 23.07 -9.18 -11.92
C VAL A 153 22.22 -8.68 -10.76
N LEU A 154 22.78 -8.70 -9.54
CA LEU A 154 22.04 -8.40 -8.32
C LEU A 154 21.78 -6.91 -8.12
N HIS A 155 22.52 -6.01 -8.75
CA HIS A 155 22.43 -4.57 -8.52
C HIS A 155 22.69 -3.80 -9.83
N PRO A 156 21.87 -3.99 -10.87
CA PRO A 156 22.18 -3.46 -12.20
C PRO A 156 22.26 -1.93 -12.20
N THR A 157 23.29 -1.36 -12.82
CA THR A 157 23.44 0.10 -12.92
C THR A 157 22.45 0.69 -13.93
N GLY A 158 22.10 -0.10 -14.95
CA GLY A 158 21.29 0.28 -16.10
C GLY A 158 19.94 0.96 -15.78
N PRO A 159 19.11 0.44 -14.86
CA PRO A 159 17.85 1.08 -14.47
C PRO A 159 18.03 2.41 -13.72
N LEU A 160 19.16 2.59 -13.03
CA LEU A 160 19.37 3.73 -12.13
C LEU A 160 19.96 4.96 -12.84
N TYR A 161 20.89 4.76 -13.78
CA TYR A 161 21.77 5.81 -14.26
C TYR A 161 22.06 5.70 -15.76
N CYS A 162 22.23 6.85 -16.40
CA CYS A 162 22.65 6.98 -17.80
C CYS A 162 24.09 7.49 -17.84
N PRO A 163 25.09 6.63 -18.12
CA PRO A 163 26.49 7.03 -18.17
C PRO A 163 26.80 8.14 -19.19
N GLU A 164 26.06 8.16 -20.31
CA GLU A 164 26.24 9.11 -21.42
C GLU A 164 25.86 10.53 -20.99
N GLU A 165 24.66 10.68 -20.42
CA GLU A 165 24.14 11.97 -19.92
C GLU A 165 24.73 12.35 -18.56
N LYS A 166 25.39 11.39 -17.89
CA LYS A 166 25.88 11.51 -16.51
C LYS A 166 24.78 11.85 -15.49
N GLU A 167 23.56 11.42 -15.74
CA GLU A 167 22.38 11.70 -14.91
C GLU A 167 21.65 10.42 -14.48
N MET A 168 20.94 10.50 -13.34
CA MET A 168 20.03 9.43 -12.92
C MET A 168 18.81 9.36 -13.85
N LYS A 169 18.33 8.16 -14.14
CA LYS A 169 17.16 7.98 -14.99
C LYS A 169 15.89 8.53 -14.33
N PRO A 170 14.90 9.03 -15.12
CA PRO A 170 13.66 9.59 -14.57
C PRO A 170 12.88 8.62 -13.65
N ALA A 171 12.86 7.32 -13.97
CA ALA A 171 12.20 6.31 -13.14
C ALA A 171 12.85 6.18 -11.76
N CYS A 172 14.18 6.17 -11.68
CA CYS A 172 14.94 6.16 -10.43
C CYS A 172 14.68 7.42 -9.60
N ILE A 173 14.71 8.60 -10.25
CA ILE A 173 14.39 9.88 -9.59
C ILE A 173 12.97 9.85 -9.03
N LYS A 174 11.99 9.34 -9.78
CA LYS A 174 10.59 9.21 -9.34
C LYS A 174 10.48 8.30 -8.11
N ALA A 175 11.14 7.14 -8.14
CA ALA A 175 11.13 6.18 -7.03
C ALA A 175 11.76 6.78 -5.76
N LEU A 176 12.95 7.37 -5.88
CA LEU A 176 13.67 8.03 -4.77
C LEU A 176 12.91 9.25 -4.23
N THR A 177 12.22 10.01 -5.09
CA THR A 177 11.37 11.13 -4.67
C THR A 177 10.20 10.65 -3.83
N ARG A 178 9.57 9.53 -4.19
CA ARG A 178 8.53 8.91 -3.37
C ARG A 178 9.09 8.44 -2.02
N ILE A 179 10.26 7.80 -2.02
CA ILE A 179 10.92 7.34 -0.79
C ILE A 179 11.23 8.52 0.14
N PHE A 180 11.74 9.62 -0.40
CA PHE A 180 11.97 10.85 0.35
C PHE A 180 10.68 11.35 1.02
N ARG A 181 9.58 11.47 0.27
CA ARG A 181 8.28 11.92 0.80
C ARG A 181 7.68 11.01 1.86
N ILE A 182 7.96 9.71 1.81
CA ILE A 182 7.55 8.75 2.85
C ILE A 182 8.43 8.91 4.08
N SER A 183 9.72 9.17 3.89
CA SER A 183 10.71 9.30 4.97
C SER A 183 10.61 10.62 5.72
N ASP A 184 10.16 11.68 5.04
CA ASP A 184 9.79 12.99 5.59
C ASP A 184 8.45 12.80 6.33
N GLN A 185 8.50 12.57 7.64
CA GLN A 185 7.34 12.18 8.45
C GLN A 185 6.55 13.39 8.95
N ASP A 186 7.18 14.55 9.06
CA ASP A 186 6.54 15.81 9.45
C ASP A 186 6.13 16.70 8.26
N ASN A 187 6.49 16.32 7.02
CA ASN A 187 6.18 17.03 5.77
C ASN A 187 6.74 18.45 5.71
N ASP A 188 7.87 18.69 6.37
CA ASP A 188 8.53 20.00 6.32
C ASP A 188 9.36 20.23 5.05
N GLY A 189 9.50 19.18 4.22
CA GLY A 189 10.25 19.20 2.97
C GLY A 189 11.74 18.87 3.12
N THR A 190 12.18 18.51 4.32
CA THR A 190 13.54 18.09 4.65
C THR A 190 13.51 16.78 5.45
N LEU A 191 14.65 16.08 5.50
CA LEU A 191 14.84 14.96 6.42
C LEU A 191 15.71 15.43 7.58
N ASN A 192 15.10 15.60 8.74
CA ASN A 192 15.81 15.97 9.96
C ASN A 192 16.63 14.78 10.51
N ASP A 193 17.40 15.00 11.58
CA ASP A 193 18.28 13.95 12.14
C ASP A 193 17.52 12.72 12.64
N ALA A 194 16.30 12.89 13.16
CA ALA A 194 15.49 11.79 13.64
C ALA A 194 15.01 10.92 12.47
N GLU A 195 14.53 11.56 11.40
CA GLU A 195 14.06 10.89 10.18
C GLU A 195 15.20 10.22 9.42
N LEU A 196 16.36 10.88 9.31
CA LEU A 196 17.55 10.29 8.69
C LEU A 196 18.03 9.07 9.48
N ASN A 197 18.03 9.13 10.81
CA ASN A 197 18.39 7.97 11.64
C ASN A 197 17.37 6.84 11.51
N PHE A 198 16.08 7.17 11.46
CA PHE A 198 15.03 6.19 11.21
C PHE A 198 15.24 5.51 9.84
N PHE A 199 15.43 6.31 8.79
CA PHE A 199 15.70 5.86 7.42
C PHE A 199 16.94 4.95 7.35
N GLN A 200 18.04 5.34 7.98
CA GLN A 200 19.28 4.56 8.03
C GLN A 200 19.08 3.22 8.75
N ARG A 201 18.36 3.23 9.88
CA ARG A 201 18.05 2.01 10.64
C ARG A 201 17.21 1.03 9.82
N ILE A 202 16.16 1.50 9.15
CA ILE A 202 15.29 0.61 8.37
C ILE A 202 15.98 0.05 7.13
N CYS A 203 16.90 0.79 6.51
CA CYS A 203 17.58 0.37 5.28
C CYS A 203 18.85 -0.43 5.53
N PHE A 204 19.64 -0.08 6.56
CA PHE A 204 21.00 -0.58 6.76
C PHE A 204 21.22 -1.21 8.14
N ASN A 205 20.17 -1.38 8.94
CA ASN A 205 20.18 -1.95 10.30
C ASN A 205 21.03 -1.19 11.34
N THR A 206 21.70 -0.09 10.96
CA THR A 206 22.59 0.67 11.84
C THR A 206 22.38 2.17 11.61
N PRO A 207 22.08 2.97 12.66
CA PRO A 207 22.03 4.42 12.52
C PRO A 207 23.44 5.00 12.33
N LEU A 208 23.51 6.19 11.74
CA LEU A 208 24.79 6.90 11.61
C LEU A 208 25.16 7.57 12.94
N ALA A 209 26.45 7.57 13.26
CA ALA A 209 26.94 8.41 14.35
C ALA A 209 26.66 9.90 14.02
N PRO A 210 26.32 10.76 15.00
CA PRO A 210 25.97 12.16 14.74
C PRO A 210 27.01 12.91 13.91
N GLN A 211 28.31 12.66 14.17
CA GLN A 211 29.40 13.25 13.41
C GLN A 211 29.41 12.77 11.94
N ALA A 212 29.17 11.49 11.70
CA ALA A 212 29.13 10.94 10.33
C ALA A 212 27.96 11.52 9.53
N LEU A 213 26.82 11.76 10.19
CA LEU A 213 25.66 12.41 9.57
C LEU A 213 25.99 13.86 9.17
N GLU A 214 26.67 14.59 10.05
CA GLU A 214 27.11 15.95 9.76
C GLU A 214 28.16 15.99 8.63
N ASP A 215 29.06 15.00 8.57
CA ASP A 215 30.02 14.86 7.49
C ASP A 215 29.33 14.62 6.13
N VAL A 216 28.27 13.81 6.10
CA VAL A 216 27.42 13.62 4.91
C VAL A 216 26.78 14.93 4.49
N LYS A 217 26.16 15.67 5.42
CA LYS A 217 25.57 16.99 5.12
C LYS A 217 26.61 17.98 4.62
N ASN A 218 27.82 17.97 5.18
CA ASN A 218 28.92 18.82 4.74
C ASN A 218 29.37 18.50 3.30
N VAL A 219 29.35 17.22 2.89
CA VAL A 219 29.58 16.84 1.50
C VAL A 219 28.49 17.43 0.60
N VAL A 220 27.22 17.39 1.01
CA VAL A 220 26.12 18.00 0.25
C VAL A 220 26.30 19.51 0.14
N ARG A 221 26.50 20.23 1.26
CA ARG A 221 26.66 21.70 1.28
C ARG A 221 27.80 22.18 0.39
N LYS A 222 28.89 21.41 0.27
CA LYS A 222 30.04 21.75 -0.59
C LYS A 222 29.74 21.66 -2.07
N ASN A 223 28.78 20.83 -2.48
CA ASN A 223 28.48 20.57 -3.89
C ASN A 223 27.14 21.17 -4.34
N LEU A 224 26.20 21.37 -3.41
CA LEU A 224 24.84 21.82 -3.68
C LEU A 224 24.36 22.75 -2.57
N SER A 225 24.16 24.03 -2.91
CA SER A 225 23.83 25.09 -1.95
C SER A 225 22.45 24.94 -1.32
N ASP A 226 21.49 24.34 -2.04
CA ASP A 226 20.12 24.07 -1.58
C ASP A 226 19.88 22.59 -1.26
N GLY A 227 20.95 21.82 -1.06
CA GLY A 227 20.89 20.41 -0.69
C GLY A 227 20.64 20.15 0.81
N VAL A 228 20.84 21.15 1.65
CA VAL A 228 20.59 21.09 3.10
C VAL A 228 19.90 22.39 3.52
N ALA A 229 18.76 22.30 4.19
CA ALA A 229 17.99 23.43 4.71
C ALA A 229 17.62 23.14 6.17
N ASP A 230 17.70 24.15 7.05
CA ASP A 230 17.37 24.03 8.48
C ASP A 230 18.00 22.82 9.20
N ASN A 231 19.24 22.50 8.80
CA ASN A 231 19.99 21.32 9.23
C ASN A 231 19.37 19.96 8.82
N GLY A 232 18.30 19.94 8.03
CA GLY A 232 17.73 18.76 7.38
C GLY A 232 18.23 18.57 5.94
N LEU A 233 18.20 17.33 5.46
CA LEU A 233 18.56 17.00 4.07
C LEU A 233 17.37 17.27 3.15
N THR A 234 17.52 18.12 2.14
CA THR A 234 16.41 18.39 1.19
C THR A 234 16.28 17.27 0.17
N LEU A 235 15.16 17.22 -0.59
CA LEU A 235 14.99 16.28 -1.70
C LEU A 235 16.14 16.37 -2.71
N LYS A 236 16.62 17.58 -3.02
CA LYS A 236 17.73 17.78 -3.96
C LYS A 236 19.04 17.21 -3.39
N GLY A 237 19.29 17.43 -2.09
CA GLY A 237 20.42 16.83 -1.39
C GLY A 237 20.36 15.31 -1.35
N PHE A 238 19.17 14.74 -1.10
CA PHE A 238 18.94 13.31 -1.10
C PHE A 238 19.23 12.68 -2.47
N LEU A 239 18.69 13.25 -3.55
CA LEU A 239 18.97 12.79 -4.91
C LEU A 239 20.46 12.95 -5.27
N PHE A 240 21.09 14.05 -4.85
CA PHE A 240 22.52 14.26 -5.06
C PHE A 240 23.38 13.17 -4.38
N LEU A 241 23.04 12.75 -3.16
CA LEU A 241 23.76 11.68 -2.47
C LEU A 241 23.65 10.35 -3.24
N HIS A 242 22.46 10.01 -3.75
CA HIS A 242 22.27 8.81 -4.56
C HIS A 242 23.04 8.86 -5.88
N THR A 243 23.07 10.02 -6.55
CA THR A 243 23.95 10.23 -7.73
C THR A 243 25.42 9.98 -7.36
N LEU A 244 25.88 10.52 -6.24
CA LEU A 244 27.27 10.37 -5.79
C LEU A 244 27.62 8.91 -5.47
N PHE A 245 26.70 8.15 -4.86
CA PHE A 245 26.90 6.73 -4.60
C PHE A 245 27.04 5.95 -5.90
N ILE A 246 26.17 6.18 -6.88
CA ILE A 246 26.23 5.49 -8.18
C ILE A 246 27.53 5.82 -8.91
N GLN A 247 27.90 7.09 -9.01
CA GLN A 247 29.12 7.54 -9.68
C GLN A 247 30.41 7.00 -9.04
N ARG A 248 30.36 6.67 -7.74
CA ARG A 248 31.49 6.05 -7.02
C ARG A 248 31.47 4.52 -7.06
N GLY A 249 30.61 3.91 -7.89
CA GLY A 249 30.48 2.46 -8.01
C GLY A 249 29.80 1.80 -6.79
N ARG A 250 29.08 2.56 -5.97
CA ARG A 250 28.36 2.10 -4.77
C ARG A 250 26.84 2.11 -4.99
N HIS A 251 26.39 1.72 -6.17
CA HIS A 251 24.97 1.70 -6.53
C HIS A 251 24.16 0.66 -5.72
N GLU A 252 24.82 -0.35 -5.12
CA GLU A 252 24.21 -1.30 -4.16
C GLU A 252 23.49 -0.59 -2.99
N THR A 253 24.02 0.54 -2.54
CA THR A 253 23.42 1.35 -1.47
C THR A 253 22.08 1.90 -1.90
N THR A 254 21.97 2.35 -3.16
CA THR A 254 20.71 2.82 -3.75
C THR A 254 19.73 1.67 -3.93
N TRP A 255 20.18 0.51 -4.41
CA TRP A 255 19.34 -0.68 -4.54
C TRP A 255 18.81 -1.20 -3.21
N THR A 256 19.64 -1.19 -2.17
CA THR A 256 19.22 -1.56 -0.80
C THR A 256 18.04 -0.70 -0.34
N VAL A 257 18.11 0.62 -0.58
CA VAL A 257 17.02 1.56 -0.26
C VAL A 257 15.78 1.26 -1.11
N LEU A 258 15.93 1.11 -2.43
CA LEU A 258 14.80 0.83 -3.33
C LEU A 258 14.06 -0.45 -2.92
N ARG A 259 14.78 -1.55 -2.72
CA ARG A 259 14.21 -2.84 -2.31
C ARG A 259 13.59 -2.79 -0.93
N ARG A 260 14.17 -2.05 0.02
CA ARG A 260 13.58 -1.87 1.36
C ARG A 260 12.20 -1.21 1.29
N PHE A 261 11.98 -0.36 0.28
CA PHE A 261 10.74 0.34 0.00
C PHE A 261 9.82 -0.38 -1.01
N GLY A 262 10.12 -1.65 -1.33
CA GLY A 262 9.28 -2.53 -2.12
C GLY A 262 9.46 -2.41 -3.63
N TYR A 263 10.52 -1.77 -4.11
CA TYR A 263 10.81 -1.70 -5.55
C TYR A 263 11.62 -2.91 -6.04
N ASP A 264 11.32 -3.36 -7.25
CA ASP A 264 12.10 -4.34 -8.01
C ASP A 264 13.14 -3.69 -8.94
N ASP A 265 13.77 -4.51 -9.77
CA ASP A 265 14.85 -4.10 -10.67
C ASP A 265 14.36 -3.25 -11.86
N ASP A 266 13.05 -3.25 -12.14
CA ASP A 266 12.38 -2.39 -13.11
C ASP A 266 11.89 -1.07 -12.49
N LEU A 267 12.14 -0.89 -11.18
CA LEU A 267 11.71 0.27 -10.38
C LEU A 267 10.19 0.38 -10.27
N GLU A 268 9.50 -0.76 -10.29
CA GLU A 268 8.08 -0.91 -10.00
C GLU A 268 7.87 -1.46 -8.59
N LEU A 269 6.74 -1.13 -7.96
CA LEU A 269 6.41 -1.68 -6.64
C LEU A 269 5.93 -3.12 -6.79
N THR A 270 6.54 -4.03 -6.04
CA THR A 270 6.27 -5.45 -6.20
C THR A 270 4.84 -5.82 -5.84
N PRO A 271 4.23 -6.81 -6.53
CA PRO A 271 2.91 -7.33 -6.19
C PRO A 271 2.83 -7.82 -4.73
N GLU A 272 3.90 -8.42 -4.21
CA GLU A 272 3.97 -8.90 -2.83
C GLU A 272 3.88 -7.74 -1.81
N TYR A 273 4.45 -6.59 -2.14
CA TYR A 273 4.41 -5.40 -1.29
C TYR A 273 3.03 -4.71 -1.31
N LEU A 274 2.40 -4.60 -2.48
CA LEU A 274 1.11 -3.91 -2.66
C LEU A 274 -0.11 -4.78 -2.35
N PHE A 275 -0.04 -6.07 -2.68
CA PHE A 275 -1.15 -7.02 -2.58
C PHE A 275 -0.82 -8.22 -1.69
N PRO A 276 -0.50 -7.98 -0.40
CA PRO A 276 -0.16 -9.07 0.50
C PRO A 276 -1.37 -10.01 0.69
N PRO A 277 -1.14 -11.33 0.83
CA PRO A 277 -2.22 -12.30 0.92
C PRO A 277 -3.03 -12.10 2.22
N LEU A 278 -4.33 -11.84 2.07
CA LEU A 278 -5.28 -11.76 3.18
C LEU A 278 -6.52 -12.60 2.86
N LYS A 279 -6.71 -13.71 3.57
CA LYS A 279 -7.89 -14.58 3.41
C LYS A 279 -9.03 -14.10 4.30
N ILE A 280 -10.17 -13.76 3.69
CA ILE A 280 -11.39 -13.39 4.40
C ILE A 280 -12.36 -14.58 4.36
N PRO A 281 -12.72 -15.19 5.51
CA PRO A 281 -13.75 -16.23 5.54
C PRO A 281 -15.12 -15.66 5.15
N PRO A 282 -16.04 -16.49 4.63
CA PRO A 282 -17.43 -16.07 4.37
C PRO A 282 -18.09 -15.50 5.63
N ASP A 283 -19.01 -14.56 5.46
CA ASP A 283 -19.76 -13.89 6.54
C ASP A 283 -18.92 -13.08 7.55
N CYS A 284 -17.61 -12.94 7.33
CA CYS A 284 -16.72 -12.02 8.04
C CYS A 284 -16.66 -10.64 7.37
N THR A 285 -16.19 -9.64 8.10
CA THR A 285 -15.92 -8.28 7.59
C THR A 285 -14.50 -7.86 7.91
N THR A 286 -14.02 -6.83 7.23
CA THR A 286 -12.68 -6.25 7.42
C THR A 286 -12.79 -4.86 8.03
N GLU A 287 -12.02 -4.60 9.06
CA GLU A 287 -11.94 -3.31 9.77
C GLU A 287 -10.47 -2.91 9.95
N LEU A 288 -10.20 -1.61 10.06
CA LEU A 288 -8.88 -1.12 10.46
C LEU A 288 -8.68 -1.37 11.96
N ASN A 289 -7.49 -1.83 12.35
CA ASN A 289 -7.15 -1.92 13.77
C ASN A 289 -6.76 -0.54 14.35
N HIS A 290 -6.59 -0.47 15.67
CA HIS A 290 -6.29 0.79 16.35
C HIS A 290 -4.99 1.45 15.86
N HIS A 291 -3.92 0.67 15.63
CA HIS A 291 -2.64 1.20 15.14
C HIS A 291 -2.74 1.72 13.70
N ALA A 292 -3.56 1.10 12.87
CA ALA A 292 -3.84 1.58 11.53
C ALA A 292 -4.59 2.92 11.55
N TYR A 293 -5.56 3.08 12.46
CA TYR A 293 -6.18 4.40 12.67
C TYR A 293 -5.16 5.44 13.11
N LEU A 294 -4.30 5.15 14.10
CA LEU A 294 -3.25 6.09 14.53
C LEU A 294 -2.31 6.50 13.39
N PHE A 295 -1.91 5.55 12.54
CA PHE A 295 -1.14 5.85 11.34
C PHE A 295 -1.88 6.78 10.39
N LEU A 296 -3.15 6.51 10.10
CA LEU A 296 -3.95 7.37 9.22
C LEU A 296 -4.18 8.77 9.82
N GLN A 297 -4.31 8.86 11.14
CA GLN A 297 -4.39 10.15 11.84
C GLN A 297 -3.10 10.94 11.67
N SER A 298 -1.93 10.32 11.86
CA SER A 298 -0.66 11.01 11.62
C SER A 298 -0.49 11.41 10.15
N ILE A 299 -0.95 10.60 9.20
CA ILE A 299 -0.94 10.96 7.77
C ILE A 299 -1.87 12.15 7.50
N PHE A 300 -3.04 12.22 8.14
CA PHE A 300 -3.91 13.39 8.00
C PHE A 300 -3.21 14.66 8.54
N ASP A 301 -2.74 14.61 9.78
CA ASP A 301 -2.12 15.76 10.46
C ASP A 301 -0.87 16.26 9.73
N LYS A 302 -0.12 15.33 9.11
CA LYS A 302 1.03 15.60 8.24
C LYS A 302 0.69 16.50 7.03
N HIS A 303 -0.54 16.38 6.50
CA HIS A 303 -0.96 17.10 5.30
C HIS A 303 -1.97 18.22 5.57
N ASP A 304 -2.54 18.33 6.77
CA ASP A 304 -3.36 19.46 7.23
C ASP A 304 -2.44 20.61 7.68
N LEU A 305 -1.88 21.32 6.70
CA LEU A 305 -0.85 22.34 6.92
C LEU A 305 -1.44 23.62 7.51
N ASP A 306 -2.69 23.95 7.15
CA ASP A 306 -3.40 25.12 7.66
C ASP A 306 -4.13 24.85 9.00
N ARG A 307 -4.17 23.58 9.45
CA ARG A 307 -4.72 23.12 10.72
C ARG A 307 -6.20 23.42 10.87
N ASP A 308 -6.94 23.37 9.76
CA ASP A 308 -8.38 23.60 9.74
C ASP A 308 -9.21 22.32 10.01
N CYS A 309 -8.53 21.19 10.29
CA CYS A 309 -9.11 19.86 10.47
C CYS A 309 -9.87 19.36 9.22
N ALA A 310 -9.49 19.84 8.04
CA ALA A 310 -9.92 19.34 6.75
C ALA A 310 -8.74 19.33 5.75
N LEU A 311 -8.87 18.54 4.69
CA LEU A 311 -7.89 18.53 3.60
C LEU A 311 -8.46 19.29 2.42
N SER A 312 -7.86 20.44 2.14
CA SER A 312 -8.10 21.21 0.93
C SER A 312 -7.71 20.42 -0.34
N PRO A 313 -8.14 20.84 -1.53
CA PRO A 313 -7.76 20.18 -2.77
C PRO A 313 -6.24 20.12 -3.00
N ASP A 314 -5.50 21.13 -2.54
CA ASP A 314 -4.04 21.18 -2.68
C ASP A 314 -3.35 20.23 -1.69
N GLU A 315 -3.84 20.12 -0.46
CA GLU A 315 -3.34 19.18 0.54
C GLU A 315 -3.67 17.72 0.16
N LEU A 316 -4.87 17.45 -0.37
CA LEU A 316 -5.19 16.13 -0.94
C LEU A 316 -4.27 15.78 -2.11
N LYS A 317 -3.99 16.76 -2.98
CA LYS A 317 -3.05 16.56 -4.09
C LYS A 317 -1.64 16.28 -3.57
N ASP A 318 -1.22 16.95 -2.49
CA ASP A 318 0.05 16.72 -1.82
C ASP A 318 0.15 15.32 -1.20
N LEU A 319 -0.85 14.91 -0.42
CA LEU A 319 -0.99 13.56 0.12
C LEU A 319 -0.85 12.48 -0.97
N PHE A 320 -1.53 12.67 -2.11
CA PHE A 320 -1.52 11.70 -3.20
C PHE A 320 -0.31 11.79 -4.13
N LYS A 321 0.68 12.64 -3.85
CA LYS A 321 1.96 12.66 -4.58
C LYS A 321 2.78 11.37 -4.44
N VAL A 322 2.49 10.53 -3.45
CA VAL A 322 3.11 9.19 -3.29
C VAL A 322 2.31 8.08 -3.96
N PHE A 323 1.17 8.41 -4.59
CA PHE A 323 0.33 7.48 -5.34
C PHE A 323 0.64 7.58 -6.84
N PRO A 324 0.52 6.46 -7.59
CA PRO A 324 0.70 6.47 -9.03
C PRO A 324 -0.47 7.09 -9.80
N TYR A 325 -1.63 7.27 -9.16
CA TYR A 325 -2.85 7.86 -9.70
C TYR A 325 -3.65 8.57 -8.60
N MET A 326 -4.67 9.35 -8.95
CA MET A 326 -5.60 9.96 -7.98
C MET A 326 -6.56 8.89 -7.44
N PRO A 327 -6.46 8.46 -6.17
CA PRO A 327 -7.21 7.31 -5.67
C PRO A 327 -8.69 7.64 -5.40
N TRP A 328 -9.00 8.90 -5.12
CA TRP A 328 -10.34 9.34 -4.74
C TRP A 328 -10.99 10.19 -5.83
N GLY A 329 -12.16 9.76 -6.26
CA GLY A 329 -13.02 10.53 -7.15
C GLY A 329 -13.72 11.69 -6.42
N PRO A 330 -14.34 12.62 -7.16
CA PRO A 330 -15.04 13.76 -6.57
C PRO A 330 -16.34 13.37 -5.83
N ASP A 331 -16.80 12.13 -5.99
CA ASP A 331 -17.91 11.52 -5.26
C ASP A 331 -17.56 11.23 -3.79
N VAL A 332 -16.28 11.09 -3.44
CA VAL A 332 -15.82 10.89 -2.06
C VAL A 332 -16.26 12.06 -1.18
N ASN A 333 -16.18 13.30 -1.68
CA ASN A 333 -16.68 14.48 -0.97
C ASN A 333 -18.18 14.42 -0.67
N ASN A 334 -18.95 13.53 -1.30
CA ASN A 334 -20.36 13.29 -1.00
C ASN A 334 -20.64 11.93 -0.34
N THR A 335 -19.59 11.19 0.00
CA THR A 335 -19.65 9.91 0.69
C THR A 335 -19.35 10.06 2.18
N VAL A 336 -18.51 11.05 2.54
CA VAL A 336 -18.04 11.28 3.91
C VAL A 336 -18.31 12.71 4.40
N CYS A 337 -18.05 12.96 5.68
CA CYS A 337 -18.16 14.30 6.25
C CYS A 337 -17.21 15.30 5.58
N THR A 338 -17.73 16.49 5.29
CA THR A 338 -16.97 17.61 4.74
C THR A 338 -17.28 18.91 5.48
N ASN A 339 -16.33 19.84 5.49
CA ASN A 339 -16.50 21.17 6.07
C ASN A 339 -17.46 22.03 5.20
N GLU A 340 -17.63 23.30 5.53
CA GLU A 340 -18.53 24.21 4.82
C GLU A 340 -18.13 24.43 3.35
N ARG A 341 -16.84 24.31 3.02
CA ARG A 341 -16.28 24.43 1.66
C ARG A 341 -16.38 23.14 0.85
N GLY A 342 -16.81 22.04 1.47
CA GLY A 342 -16.87 20.72 0.85
C GLY A 342 -15.54 19.95 0.89
N TRP A 343 -14.57 20.40 1.69
CA TRP A 343 -13.29 19.71 1.91
C TRP A 343 -13.45 18.58 2.91
N ILE A 344 -12.71 17.49 2.72
CA ILE A 344 -12.83 16.27 3.53
C ILE A 344 -12.31 16.56 4.94
N THR A 345 -13.15 16.43 5.97
CA THR A 345 -12.70 16.67 7.36
C THR A 345 -11.85 15.52 7.88
N TYR A 346 -11.16 15.71 8.99
CA TYR A 346 -10.47 14.65 9.73
C TYR A 346 -11.34 13.39 9.91
N GLN A 347 -12.56 13.56 10.43
CA GLN A 347 -13.49 12.44 10.60
C GLN A 347 -13.94 11.86 9.25
N GLY A 348 -14.11 12.69 8.23
CA GLY A 348 -14.42 12.27 6.87
C GLY A 348 -13.32 11.41 6.26
N PHE A 349 -12.06 11.79 6.47
CA PHE A 349 -10.88 11.06 6.02
C PHE A 349 -10.84 9.65 6.62
N LEU A 350 -10.95 9.54 7.95
CA LEU A 350 -11.00 8.23 8.62
C LEU A 350 -12.22 7.40 8.18
N SER A 351 -13.36 8.05 7.92
CA SER A 351 -14.56 7.38 7.40
C SER A 351 -14.33 6.83 6.00
N GLN A 352 -13.62 7.54 5.12
CA GLN A 352 -13.32 7.08 3.77
C GLN A 352 -12.41 5.84 3.77
N TRP A 353 -11.40 5.84 4.64
CA TRP A 353 -10.54 4.67 4.85
C TRP A 353 -11.31 3.48 5.45
N THR A 354 -12.19 3.74 6.40
CA THR A 354 -13.07 2.71 7.00
C THR A 354 -13.99 2.10 5.94
N LEU A 355 -14.59 2.94 5.08
CA LEU A 355 -15.44 2.50 3.98
C LEU A 355 -14.66 1.63 2.98
N THR A 356 -13.50 2.12 2.55
CA THR A 356 -12.64 1.40 1.59
C THR A 356 -12.24 0.05 2.16
N THR A 357 -11.82 -0.01 3.42
CA THR A 357 -11.45 -1.26 4.11
C THR A 357 -12.59 -2.25 4.16
N TYR A 358 -13.83 -1.79 4.38
CA TYR A 358 -15.00 -2.65 4.50
C TYR A 358 -15.48 -3.19 3.15
N LEU A 359 -15.39 -2.40 2.07
CA LEU A 359 -15.92 -2.76 0.75
C LEU A 359 -14.88 -3.43 -0.17
N ASP A 360 -13.64 -2.96 -0.14
CA ASP A 360 -12.55 -3.40 -1.02
C ASP A 360 -11.22 -3.36 -0.24
N VAL A 361 -11.00 -4.40 0.57
CA VAL A 361 -9.81 -4.47 1.42
C VAL A 361 -8.52 -4.50 0.60
N GLN A 362 -8.52 -5.13 -0.59
CA GLN A 362 -7.33 -5.22 -1.43
C GLN A 362 -6.88 -3.83 -1.88
N ARG A 363 -7.82 -2.97 -2.27
CA ARG A 363 -7.53 -1.57 -2.56
C ARG A 363 -7.03 -0.79 -1.35
N CYS A 364 -7.59 -1.06 -0.16
CA CYS A 364 -7.08 -0.45 1.06
C CYS A 364 -5.62 -0.86 1.34
N LEU A 365 -5.27 -2.13 1.15
CA LEU A 365 -3.90 -2.63 1.31
C LEU A 365 -2.94 -1.99 0.31
N GLU A 366 -3.35 -1.88 -0.95
CA GLU A 366 -2.60 -1.18 -2.00
C GLU A 366 -2.31 0.28 -1.60
N TYR A 367 -3.33 1.00 -1.10
CA TYR A 367 -3.19 2.40 -0.69
C TYR A 367 -2.29 2.57 0.54
N LEU A 368 -2.37 1.66 1.50
CA LEU A 368 -1.44 1.61 2.63
C LEU A 368 0.01 1.34 2.16
N GLY A 369 0.17 0.51 1.12
CA GLY A 369 1.44 0.29 0.44
C GLY A 369 1.99 1.58 -0.18
N TYR A 370 1.17 2.35 -0.88
CA TYR A 370 1.59 3.65 -1.43
C TYR A 370 2.01 4.65 -0.35
N LEU A 371 1.32 4.67 0.79
CA LEU A 371 1.68 5.50 1.95
C LEU A 371 2.90 4.98 2.75
N GLY A 372 3.40 3.78 2.45
CA GLY A 372 4.56 3.22 3.15
C GLY A 372 4.24 2.64 4.53
N TYR A 373 3.00 2.21 4.78
CA TYR A 373 2.56 1.75 6.11
C TYR A 373 3.45 0.65 6.70
N SER A 374 3.70 -0.45 5.99
CA SER A 374 4.53 -1.55 6.52
C SER A 374 5.96 -1.12 6.86
N ILE A 375 6.47 -0.10 6.18
CA ILE A 375 7.82 0.43 6.36
C ILE A 375 7.86 1.33 7.60
N LEU A 376 6.95 2.31 7.67
CA LEU A 376 6.89 3.29 8.76
C LEU A 376 6.43 2.66 10.09
N ALA A 377 5.50 1.70 10.03
CA ALA A 377 5.02 0.97 11.19
C ALA A 377 5.87 -0.27 11.54
N GLU A 378 6.95 -0.52 10.78
CA GLU A 378 7.86 -1.68 10.94
C GLU A 378 7.10 -3.02 11.04
N GLN A 379 6.14 -3.22 10.15
CA GLN A 379 5.32 -4.43 10.05
C GLN A 379 5.75 -5.31 8.87
N GLU A 380 5.41 -6.59 8.91
CA GLU A 380 5.69 -7.54 7.84
C GLU A 380 4.99 -7.15 6.52
N SER A 381 3.73 -6.70 6.59
CA SER A 381 2.96 -6.30 5.41
C SER A 381 1.85 -5.30 5.74
N GLN A 382 1.18 -4.81 4.70
CA GLN A 382 0.01 -3.94 4.86
C GLN A 382 -1.16 -4.67 5.56
N ALA A 383 -1.22 -6.00 5.47
CA ALA A 383 -2.27 -6.80 6.07
C ALA A 383 -2.30 -6.71 7.61
N SER A 384 -1.17 -6.36 8.23
CA SER A 384 -1.07 -6.11 9.67
C SER A 384 -1.95 -4.94 10.14
N ALA A 385 -2.45 -4.09 9.23
CA ALA A 385 -3.39 -3.02 9.54
C ALA A 385 -4.84 -3.51 9.74
N ILE A 386 -5.17 -4.73 9.27
CA ILE A 386 -6.55 -5.19 9.11
C ILE A 386 -6.94 -6.17 10.23
N THR A 387 -8.08 -5.90 10.85
CA THR A 387 -8.79 -6.86 11.70
C THR A 387 -9.87 -7.55 10.88
N VAL A 388 -9.75 -8.88 10.72
CA VAL A 388 -10.83 -9.71 10.17
C VAL A 388 -11.77 -10.08 11.30
N THR A 389 -13.01 -9.64 11.21
CA THR A 389 -14.03 -9.92 12.22
C THR A 389 -14.44 -11.40 12.16
N ARG A 390 -15.08 -11.90 13.21
CA ARG A 390 -15.59 -13.28 13.21
C ARG A 390 -16.88 -13.42 12.38
N ASP A 391 -17.22 -14.67 12.09
CA ASP A 391 -18.44 -15.06 11.36
C ASP A 391 -19.71 -14.46 12.00
N LYS A 392 -20.54 -13.81 11.18
CA LYS A 392 -21.83 -13.23 11.58
C LYS A 392 -22.75 -14.24 12.27
N LYS A 393 -22.72 -15.53 11.89
CA LYS A 393 -23.52 -16.59 12.52
C LYS A 393 -23.18 -16.74 14.00
N ILE A 394 -21.90 -16.61 14.36
CA ILE A 394 -21.43 -16.65 15.75
C ILE A 394 -21.96 -15.44 16.51
N ASP A 395 -21.96 -14.25 15.91
CA ASP A 395 -22.53 -13.04 16.52
C ASP A 395 -24.02 -13.21 16.82
N LEU A 396 -24.79 -13.76 15.88
CA LEU A 396 -26.22 -14.00 16.04
C LEU A 396 -26.51 -15.07 17.11
N GLN A 397 -25.72 -16.15 17.16
CA GLN A 397 -25.83 -17.19 18.18
C GLN A 397 -25.51 -16.66 19.58
N LYS A 398 -24.42 -15.90 19.71
CA LYS A 398 -23.99 -15.30 20.99
C LYS A 398 -24.78 -14.05 21.36
N LYS A 399 -25.62 -13.53 20.46
CA LYS A 399 -26.39 -12.30 20.65
C LYS A 399 -25.51 -11.10 21.02
N GLN A 400 -24.28 -11.08 20.52
CA GLN A 400 -23.29 -10.05 20.80
C GLN A 400 -22.30 -9.97 19.63
N THR A 401 -21.91 -8.76 19.27
CA THR A 401 -20.88 -8.51 18.25
C THR A 401 -19.79 -7.59 18.80
N GLN A 402 -18.58 -7.73 18.26
CA GLN A 402 -17.45 -6.84 18.51
C GLN A 402 -17.14 -5.93 17.31
N ARG A 403 -17.96 -6.01 16.25
CA ARG A 403 -17.82 -5.16 15.07
C ARG A 403 -17.97 -3.69 15.44
N ASN A 404 -17.25 -2.85 14.72
CA ASN A 404 -17.38 -1.40 14.80
C ASN A 404 -18.06 -0.81 13.56
N VAL A 405 -18.09 -1.54 12.45
CA VAL A 405 -18.70 -1.10 11.19
C VAL A 405 -19.93 -1.93 10.89
N PHE A 406 -21.06 -1.28 10.62
CA PHE A 406 -22.31 -1.94 10.25
C PHE A 406 -22.85 -1.40 8.93
N ARG A 407 -23.15 -2.31 8.00
CA ARG A 407 -23.76 -1.96 6.71
C ARG A 407 -25.28 -1.97 6.80
N CYS A 408 -25.90 -0.90 6.33
CA CYS A 408 -27.35 -0.78 6.17
C CYS A 408 -27.71 -0.49 4.70
N ASN A 409 -28.53 -1.36 4.13
CA ASN A 409 -29.01 -1.18 2.76
C ASN A 409 -30.28 -0.32 2.76
N VAL A 410 -30.26 0.78 2.01
CA VAL A 410 -31.35 1.73 1.86
C VAL A 410 -32.10 1.39 0.58
N VAL A 411 -33.33 0.89 0.72
CA VAL A 411 -34.11 0.31 -0.37
C VAL A 411 -35.46 0.99 -0.48
N GLY A 412 -35.88 1.31 -1.70
CA GLY A 412 -37.11 2.04 -1.95
C GLY A 412 -37.24 2.44 -3.42
N MET A 413 -38.43 2.82 -3.83
CA MET A 413 -38.71 3.21 -5.22
C MET A 413 -37.88 4.43 -5.66
N LYS A 414 -37.64 4.59 -6.96
CA LYS A 414 -36.97 5.77 -7.52
C LYS A 414 -37.70 7.06 -7.09
N GLY A 415 -36.92 8.04 -6.62
CA GLY A 415 -37.44 9.33 -6.17
C GLY A 415 -38.07 9.34 -4.78
N CYS A 416 -38.07 8.22 -4.04
CA CYS A 416 -38.67 8.20 -2.70
C CYS A 416 -37.88 8.95 -1.61
N GLY A 417 -36.63 9.34 -1.89
CA GLY A 417 -35.78 10.10 -0.98
C GLY A 417 -34.55 9.37 -0.42
N LYS A 418 -34.21 8.19 -0.93
CA LYS A 418 -33.04 7.39 -0.49
C LYS A 418 -31.75 8.19 -0.38
N SER A 419 -31.33 8.84 -1.46
CA SER A 419 -30.10 9.64 -1.47
C SER A 419 -30.16 10.80 -0.46
N GLY A 420 -31.35 11.30 -0.14
CA GLY A 420 -31.53 12.30 0.92
C GLY A 420 -31.27 11.74 2.31
N VAL A 421 -31.65 10.48 2.58
CA VAL A 421 -31.32 9.75 3.81
C VAL A 421 -29.80 9.59 3.95
N LEU A 422 -29.11 9.22 2.87
CA LEU A 422 -27.64 9.10 2.86
C LEU A 422 -26.97 10.43 3.23
N GLN A 423 -27.34 11.52 2.54
CA GLN A 423 -26.73 12.82 2.77
C GLN A 423 -27.08 13.41 4.15
N ALA A 424 -28.22 13.04 4.72
CA ALA A 424 -28.59 13.41 6.07
C ALA A 424 -27.68 12.76 7.14
N LEU A 425 -27.14 11.56 6.90
CA LEU A 425 -26.12 10.96 7.78
C LEU A 425 -24.85 11.83 7.86
N LEU A 426 -24.53 12.50 6.75
CA LEU A 426 -23.42 13.44 6.63
C LEU A 426 -23.77 14.85 7.15
N GLY A 427 -24.97 15.02 7.71
CA GLY A 427 -25.44 16.27 8.29
C GLY A 427 -25.90 17.31 7.27
N ARG A 428 -26.29 16.91 6.06
CA ARG A 428 -26.67 17.83 4.98
C ARG A 428 -28.18 17.90 4.82
N ASN A 429 -28.75 19.08 4.98
CA ASN A 429 -30.17 19.34 4.70
C ASN A 429 -30.45 19.39 3.19
N LEU A 430 -31.73 19.46 2.82
CA LEU A 430 -32.19 19.42 1.43
C LEU A 430 -31.62 20.58 0.58
N ILE A 431 -31.40 21.76 1.17
CA ILE A 431 -30.82 22.92 0.48
C ILE A 431 -29.39 22.60 0.03
N ARG A 432 -28.56 22.07 0.94
CA ARG A 432 -27.18 21.67 0.64
C ARG A 432 -27.13 20.52 -0.36
N GLN A 433 -28.06 19.57 -0.25
CA GLN A 433 -28.15 18.43 -1.19
C GLN A 433 -28.44 18.87 -2.63
N ARG A 434 -29.22 19.94 -2.83
CA ARG A 434 -29.52 20.48 -4.18
C ARG A 434 -28.30 21.08 -4.89
N GLN A 435 -27.24 21.40 -4.16
CA GLN A 435 -25.99 21.92 -4.71
C GLN A 435 -25.06 20.80 -5.21
N ILE A 436 -25.37 19.53 -4.91
CA ILE A 436 -24.56 18.38 -5.33
C ILE A 436 -24.74 18.16 -6.84
N ARG A 437 -23.61 18.21 -7.57
CA ARG A 437 -23.56 17.93 -9.00
C ARG A 437 -23.86 16.47 -9.29
N ALA A 438 -24.46 16.19 -10.45
CA ALA A 438 -24.85 14.84 -10.82
C ALA A 438 -23.65 13.89 -10.92
N GLU A 439 -22.54 14.37 -11.47
CA GLU A 439 -21.28 13.63 -11.60
C GLU A 439 -20.57 13.35 -10.27
N HIS A 440 -20.93 14.04 -9.18
CA HIS A 440 -20.34 13.84 -7.85
C HIS A 440 -21.27 13.04 -6.91
N LYS A 441 -22.36 12.47 -7.42
CA LYS A 441 -23.28 11.68 -6.60
C LYS A 441 -22.61 10.37 -6.16
N SER A 442 -22.71 10.09 -4.87
CA SER A 442 -22.33 8.80 -4.30
C SER A 442 -23.58 7.99 -3.92
N TYR A 443 -23.46 6.67 -4.09
CA TYR A 443 -24.43 5.70 -3.60
C TYR A 443 -24.06 5.15 -2.22
N TYR A 444 -23.02 5.68 -1.60
CA TYR A 444 -22.59 5.34 -0.25
C TYR A 444 -22.57 6.59 0.64
N ALA A 445 -22.84 6.39 1.92
CA ALA A 445 -22.56 7.38 2.95
C ALA A 445 -22.10 6.68 4.22
N ILE A 446 -21.04 7.18 4.85
CA ILE A 446 -20.52 6.61 6.09
C ILE A 446 -20.23 7.71 7.12
N ASN A 447 -20.60 7.46 8.37
CA ASN A 447 -20.29 8.35 9.49
C ASN A 447 -20.33 7.60 10.83
N THR A 448 -19.81 8.22 11.88
CA THR A 448 -19.95 7.70 13.25
C THR A 448 -21.31 8.00 13.85
N VAL A 449 -21.80 7.06 14.65
CA VAL A 449 -23.08 7.07 15.35
C VAL A 449 -22.86 6.52 16.75
N TYR A 450 -23.37 7.23 17.77
CA TYR A 450 -23.27 6.81 19.16
C TYR A 450 -24.49 5.98 19.56
N VAL A 451 -24.27 4.75 20.02
CA VAL A 451 -25.30 3.85 20.54
C VAL A 451 -24.95 3.48 21.98
N TYR A 452 -25.76 3.93 22.94
CA TYR A 452 -25.56 3.68 24.37
C TYR A 452 -24.13 4.00 24.87
N GLY A 453 -23.55 5.11 24.38
CA GLY A 453 -22.19 5.55 24.73
C GLY A 453 -21.07 4.85 23.96
N GLN A 454 -21.38 3.91 23.07
CA GLN A 454 -20.40 3.29 22.18
C GLN A 454 -20.42 3.99 20.82
N GLU A 455 -19.26 4.44 20.34
CA GLU A 455 -19.10 4.95 18.99
C GLU A 455 -18.99 3.79 17.99
N LYS A 456 -19.77 3.86 16.90
CA LYS A 456 -19.78 2.87 15.82
C LYS A 456 -19.89 3.57 14.46
N TYR A 457 -19.39 2.93 13.41
CA TYR A 457 -19.59 3.37 12.04
C TYR A 457 -20.88 2.78 11.46
N LEU A 458 -21.71 3.66 10.90
CA LEU A 458 -22.86 3.27 10.07
C LEU A 458 -22.50 3.52 8.61
N LEU A 459 -22.54 2.47 7.80
CA LEU A 459 -22.32 2.50 6.36
C LEU A 459 -23.69 2.32 5.67
N LEU A 460 -24.16 3.36 4.99
CA LEU A 460 -25.37 3.33 4.18
C LEU A 460 -25.03 3.04 2.71
N HIS A 461 -25.79 2.16 2.10
CA HIS A 461 -25.73 1.86 0.66
C HIS A 461 -27.10 2.15 0.03
N ASP A 462 -27.16 3.11 -0.90
CA ASP A 462 -28.34 3.43 -1.71
C ASP A 462 -28.50 2.36 -2.81
N VAL A 463 -29.37 1.39 -2.55
CA VAL A 463 -29.61 0.29 -3.47
C VAL A 463 -30.48 0.79 -4.62
N SER A 464 -30.03 0.54 -5.84
CA SER A 464 -30.73 0.96 -7.05
C SER A 464 -32.14 0.37 -7.11
N ASP A 465 -33.06 1.11 -7.73
CA ASP A 465 -34.43 0.65 -7.92
C ASP A 465 -34.45 -0.47 -8.96
N SER A 466 -34.58 -1.70 -8.48
CA SER A 466 -34.75 -2.92 -9.29
C SER A 466 -35.98 -3.69 -8.82
N ASP A 467 -36.53 -4.53 -9.71
CA ASP A 467 -37.65 -5.40 -9.34
C ASP A 467 -37.23 -6.53 -8.38
N PHE A 468 -35.94 -6.87 -8.33
CA PHE A 468 -35.37 -7.89 -7.45
C PHE A 468 -34.01 -7.44 -6.94
N LEU A 469 -33.71 -7.79 -5.69
CA LEU A 469 -32.37 -7.62 -5.14
C LEU A 469 -31.53 -8.85 -5.46
N THR A 470 -30.28 -8.61 -5.87
CA THR A 470 -29.28 -9.67 -5.98
C THR A 470 -28.87 -10.18 -4.60
N ASP A 471 -28.30 -11.37 -4.52
CA ASP A 471 -27.79 -11.91 -3.24
C ASP A 471 -26.80 -10.94 -2.58
N ALA A 472 -25.94 -10.27 -3.37
CA ALA A 472 -25.00 -9.26 -2.87
C ALA A 472 -25.70 -8.05 -2.22
N GLU A 473 -26.81 -7.60 -2.79
CA GLU A 473 -27.63 -6.46 -2.31
C GLU A 473 -28.53 -6.84 -1.13
N THR A 474 -28.68 -8.13 -0.80
CA THR A 474 -29.40 -8.56 0.41
C THR A 474 -28.48 -8.65 1.64
N ILE A 475 -27.17 -8.83 1.45
CA ILE A 475 -26.21 -8.93 2.55
C ILE A 475 -26.06 -7.58 3.24
N CYS A 476 -26.51 -7.46 4.49
CA CYS A 476 -26.34 -6.28 5.34
C CYS A 476 -26.62 -6.63 6.80
N ASP A 477 -26.33 -5.69 7.70
CA ASP A 477 -26.63 -5.81 9.13
C ASP A 477 -28.00 -5.25 9.50
N ALA A 478 -28.56 -4.36 8.68
CA ALA A 478 -29.92 -3.83 8.79
C ALA A 478 -30.45 -3.36 7.43
N VAL A 479 -31.78 -3.31 7.27
CA VAL A 479 -32.44 -2.79 6.06
C VAL A 479 -33.26 -1.55 6.41
N CYS A 480 -33.08 -0.49 5.64
CA CYS A 480 -33.87 0.73 5.70
C CYS A 480 -34.82 0.78 4.49
N LEU A 481 -36.09 0.44 4.70
CA LEU A 481 -37.13 0.45 3.69
C LEU A 481 -37.77 1.84 3.61
N VAL A 482 -37.45 2.60 2.57
CA VAL A 482 -37.86 4.01 2.42
C VAL A 482 -39.03 4.13 1.45
N TYR A 483 -40.12 4.73 1.91
CA TYR A 483 -41.25 5.15 1.07
C TYR A 483 -41.49 6.65 1.20
N ASP A 484 -42.16 7.23 0.21
CA ASP A 484 -42.46 8.66 0.13
C ASP A 484 -43.90 8.91 0.54
N VAL A 485 -44.10 9.68 1.61
CA VAL A 485 -45.45 9.96 2.14
C VAL A 485 -46.34 10.71 1.17
N SER A 486 -45.76 11.40 0.18
CA SER A 486 -46.50 12.14 -0.86
C SER A 486 -46.81 11.31 -2.10
N ASN A 487 -46.25 10.10 -2.21
CA ASN A 487 -46.47 9.18 -3.32
C ASN A 487 -47.28 7.95 -2.87
N PRO A 488 -48.52 7.76 -3.36
CA PRO A 488 -49.41 6.71 -2.88
C PRO A 488 -48.93 5.30 -3.21
N LYS A 489 -48.07 5.12 -4.22
CA LYS A 489 -47.59 3.79 -4.67
C LYS A 489 -46.25 3.39 -4.07
N SER A 490 -45.58 4.31 -3.37
CA SER A 490 -44.20 4.09 -2.92
C SER A 490 -44.07 2.99 -1.86
N PHE A 491 -45.07 2.85 -0.98
CA PHE A 491 -45.03 1.84 0.08
C PHE A 491 -45.20 0.40 -0.44
N GLU A 492 -45.93 0.20 -1.54
CA GLU A 492 -46.09 -1.12 -2.16
C GLU A 492 -44.74 -1.75 -2.47
N TYR A 493 -43.80 -0.95 -2.98
CA TYR A 493 -42.43 -1.38 -3.27
C TYR A 493 -41.72 -1.91 -2.02
N CYS A 494 -41.75 -1.17 -0.90
CA CYS A 494 -41.16 -1.61 0.36
C CYS A 494 -41.77 -2.93 0.85
N ALA A 495 -43.10 -3.04 0.78
CA ALA A 495 -43.80 -4.25 1.20
C ALA A 495 -43.43 -5.45 0.31
N ARG A 496 -43.32 -5.25 -1.01
CA ARG A 496 -42.92 -6.28 -1.97
C ARG A 496 -41.50 -6.78 -1.69
N ILE A 497 -40.52 -5.89 -1.60
CA ILE A 497 -39.12 -6.25 -1.34
C ILE A 497 -38.97 -6.96 0.00
N PHE A 498 -39.63 -6.46 1.07
CA PHE A 498 -39.64 -7.13 2.37
C PHE A 498 -40.14 -8.57 2.26
N LYS A 499 -41.27 -8.79 1.59
CA LYS A 499 -41.86 -10.12 1.44
C LYS A 499 -40.96 -11.07 0.64
N GLN A 500 -40.27 -10.57 -0.37
CA GLN A 500 -39.43 -11.37 -1.26
C GLN A 500 -38.10 -11.78 -0.61
N HIS A 501 -37.47 -10.90 0.16
CA HIS A 501 -36.08 -11.09 0.60
C HIS A 501 -35.87 -11.11 2.12
N PHE A 502 -36.75 -10.45 2.90
CA PHE A 502 -36.46 -10.16 4.31
C PHE A 502 -37.49 -10.72 5.30
N MET A 503 -38.64 -11.23 4.83
CA MET A 503 -39.70 -11.76 5.71
C MET A 503 -39.21 -12.89 6.63
N ASP A 504 -38.46 -13.83 6.06
CA ASP A 504 -37.90 -14.99 6.78
C ASP A 504 -36.41 -14.80 7.13
N SER A 505 -35.90 -13.58 6.95
CA SER A 505 -34.51 -13.24 7.25
C SER A 505 -34.32 -12.89 8.72
N ARG A 506 -33.08 -13.05 9.21
CA ARG A 506 -32.65 -12.59 10.54
C ARG A 506 -32.20 -11.13 10.53
N ILE A 507 -32.21 -10.48 9.37
CA ILE A 507 -31.78 -9.09 9.21
C ILE A 507 -32.93 -8.17 9.68
N PRO A 508 -32.67 -7.24 10.62
CA PRO A 508 -33.68 -6.32 11.12
C PRO A 508 -34.06 -5.28 10.05
N CYS A 509 -35.36 -5.04 9.87
CA CYS A 509 -35.89 -4.07 8.92
C CYS A 509 -36.57 -2.88 9.63
N LEU A 510 -36.30 -1.67 9.14
CA LEU A 510 -36.94 -0.43 9.58
C LEU A 510 -37.64 0.23 8.40
N VAL A 511 -38.93 0.53 8.55
CA VAL A 511 -39.70 1.31 7.56
C VAL A 511 -39.56 2.81 7.86
N VAL A 512 -39.20 3.58 6.84
CA VAL A 512 -39.01 5.04 6.91
C VAL A 512 -40.01 5.72 5.99
N ALA A 513 -40.83 6.60 6.58
CA ALA A 513 -41.77 7.48 5.92
C ALA A 513 -41.04 8.79 5.57
N ALA A 514 -40.36 8.80 4.42
CA ALA A 514 -39.56 9.95 3.98
C ALA A 514 -40.42 11.09 3.44
N LYS A 515 -39.83 12.29 3.40
CA LYS A 515 -40.48 13.56 3.02
C LYS A 515 -41.67 13.89 3.92
N SER A 516 -41.55 13.60 5.21
CA SER A 516 -42.62 13.84 6.20
C SER A 516 -43.03 15.30 6.38
N ASP A 517 -42.32 16.24 5.75
CA ASP A 517 -42.69 17.65 5.61
C ASP A 517 -43.80 17.90 4.58
N LEU A 518 -44.02 16.95 3.67
CA LEU A 518 -45.07 17.02 2.65
C LEU A 518 -46.40 16.46 3.19
N HIS A 519 -47.49 16.77 2.49
CA HIS A 519 -48.80 16.23 2.82
C HIS A 519 -48.84 14.70 2.64
N GLU A 520 -49.14 13.98 3.72
CA GLU A 520 -49.25 12.53 3.71
C GLU A 520 -50.49 12.09 2.92
N VAL A 521 -50.27 11.29 1.88
CA VAL A 521 -51.33 10.67 1.08
C VAL A 521 -51.56 9.22 1.51
N ARG A 522 -52.81 8.76 1.38
CA ARG A 522 -53.16 7.37 1.63
C ARG A 522 -52.39 6.46 0.66
N GLN A 523 -51.65 5.51 1.22
CA GLN A 523 -50.90 4.54 0.43
C GLN A 523 -51.84 3.51 -0.23
N GLU A 524 -51.66 3.30 -1.54
CA GLU A 524 -52.35 2.33 -2.39
C GLU A 524 -51.81 0.91 -2.15
N TYR A 525 -51.85 0.46 -0.91
CA TYR A 525 -51.52 -0.91 -0.53
C TYR A 525 -52.66 -1.51 0.30
N SER A 526 -52.77 -2.84 0.28
CA SER A 526 -53.86 -3.57 0.96
C SER A 526 -54.02 -3.26 2.46
N ILE A 527 -52.94 -2.88 3.15
CA ILE A 527 -52.93 -2.46 4.56
C ILE A 527 -52.05 -1.21 4.74
N SER A 528 -52.29 -0.45 5.82
CA SER A 528 -51.48 0.75 6.11
C SER A 528 -50.02 0.39 6.46
N PRO A 529 -49.05 1.31 6.27
CA PRO A 529 -47.66 1.08 6.67
C PRO A 529 -47.49 0.71 8.15
N ALA A 530 -48.26 1.34 9.05
CA ALA A 530 -48.25 1.03 10.48
C ALA A 530 -48.78 -0.37 10.78
N GLU A 531 -49.87 -0.77 10.11
CA GLU A 531 -50.44 -2.11 10.26
C GLU A 531 -49.53 -3.19 9.68
N PHE A 532 -48.86 -2.92 8.56
CA PHE A 532 -47.85 -3.80 7.97
C PHE A 532 -46.69 -4.04 8.96
N CYS A 533 -46.14 -2.98 9.56
CA CYS A 533 -45.07 -3.12 10.55
C CYS A 533 -45.53 -3.95 11.76
N ARG A 534 -46.72 -3.68 12.29
CA ARG A 534 -47.32 -4.45 13.39
C ARG A 534 -47.48 -5.94 13.03
N LYS A 535 -48.02 -6.23 11.84
CA LYS A 535 -48.25 -7.60 11.35
C LYS A 535 -46.94 -8.39 11.25
N HIS A 536 -45.86 -7.74 10.81
CA HIS A 536 -44.56 -8.35 10.60
C HIS A 536 -43.57 -8.11 11.75
N LYS A 537 -44.04 -7.68 12.93
CA LYS A 537 -43.24 -7.45 14.15
C LYS A 537 -42.04 -6.50 13.94
N MET A 538 -42.17 -5.56 13.01
CA MET A 538 -41.19 -4.49 12.80
C MET A 538 -41.50 -3.27 13.67
N PRO A 539 -40.51 -2.41 13.95
CA PRO A 539 -40.77 -1.11 14.57
C PRO A 539 -41.76 -0.28 13.73
N PRO A 540 -42.55 0.62 14.35
CA PRO A 540 -43.48 1.46 13.60
C PRO A 540 -42.74 2.35 12.58
N PRO A 541 -43.39 2.73 11.46
CA PRO A 541 -42.80 3.61 10.46
C PRO A 541 -42.23 4.88 11.10
N GLN A 542 -40.99 5.22 10.74
CA GLN A 542 -40.32 6.42 11.25
C GLN A 542 -40.49 7.57 10.26
N ALA A 543 -41.18 8.63 10.68
CA ALA A 543 -41.26 9.87 9.91
C ALA A 543 -39.86 10.49 9.78
N PHE A 544 -39.49 10.90 8.57
CA PHE A 544 -38.19 11.48 8.29
C PHE A 544 -38.26 12.54 7.20
N THR A 545 -37.55 13.65 7.40
CA THR A 545 -37.39 14.70 6.40
C THR A 545 -35.98 15.29 6.45
N CYS A 546 -35.48 15.66 5.26
CA CYS A 546 -34.26 16.44 5.11
C CYS A 546 -34.56 17.93 4.89
N ASN A 547 -35.83 18.32 4.75
CA ASN A 547 -36.25 19.69 4.54
C ASN A 547 -36.33 20.45 5.87
N THR A 548 -35.17 20.61 6.50
CA THR A 548 -34.97 21.28 7.77
C THR A 548 -34.11 22.52 7.57
N ALA A 549 -34.33 23.57 8.38
CA ALA A 549 -33.45 24.74 8.39
C ALA A 549 -32.03 24.34 8.83
N ASP A 550 -31.95 23.56 9.91
CA ASP A 550 -30.71 23.04 10.47
C ASP A 550 -30.36 21.62 9.96
N VAL A 551 -29.35 21.02 10.56
CA VAL A 551 -28.91 19.64 10.31
C VAL A 551 -30.07 18.65 10.54
N PRO A 552 -30.32 17.68 9.64
CA PRO A 552 -31.36 16.67 9.83
C PRO A 552 -31.15 15.83 11.10
N SER A 553 -32.25 15.35 11.71
CA SER A 553 -32.17 14.50 12.91
C SER A 553 -31.36 13.23 12.65
N LYS A 554 -30.53 12.86 13.62
CA LYS A 554 -29.73 11.62 13.60
C LYS A 554 -30.44 10.43 14.25
N ASP A 555 -31.65 10.58 14.77
CA ASP A 555 -32.38 9.53 15.50
C ASP A 555 -32.59 8.28 14.65
N LEU A 556 -32.87 8.46 13.35
CA LEU A 556 -33.00 7.37 12.39
C LEU A 556 -31.74 6.51 12.36
N PHE A 557 -30.57 7.14 12.28
CA PHE A 557 -29.28 6.46 12.17
C PHE A 557 -28.92 5.76 13.46
N VAL A 558 -29.17 6.38 14.62
CA VAL A 558 -29.01 5.73 15.94
C VAL A 558 -29.87 4.48 16.02
N LYS A 559 -31.12 4.53 15.54
CA LYS A 559 -32.03 3.38 15.54
C LYS A 559 -31.55 2.25 14.61
N LEU A 560 -31.11 2.59 13.39
CA LEU A 560 -30.56 1.62 12.44
C LEU A 560 -29.31 0.92 13.01
N THR A 561 -28.36 1.68 13.55
CA THR A 561 -27.17 1.12 14.18
C THR A 561 -27.51 0.27 15.40
N THR A 562 -28.46 0.70 16.23
CA THR A 562 -28.94 -0.08 17.39
C THR A 562 -29.53 -1.42 16.95
N MET A 563 -30.33 -1.43 15.88
CA MET A 563 -30.91 -2.66 15.33
C MET A 563 -29.84 -3.58 14.75
N ALA A 564 -28.83 -3.04 14.06
CA ALA A 564 -27.71 -3.81 13.53
C ALA A 564 -26.85 -4.45 14.64
N MET A 565 -26.62 -3.75 15.75
CA MET A 565 -25.89 -4.24 16.92
C MET A 565 -26.68 -5.30 17.70
N TYR A 566 -28.00 -5.09 17.83
CA TYR A 566 -28.87 -5.89 18.69
C TYR A 566 -30.10 -6.42 17.93
N PRO A 567 -29.91 -7.27 16.88
CA PRO A 567 -30.99 -7.71 16.00
C PRO A 567 -32.07 -8.56 16.69
N HIS A 568 -31.78 -9.05 17.90
CA HIS A 568 -32.67 -9.90 18.70
C HIS A 568 -33.52 -9.13 19.72
N VAL A 569 -33.25 -7.84 19.95
CA VAL A 569 -33.93 -7.08 20.99
C VAL A 569 -35.08 -6.28 20.38
N THR A 570 -36.31 -6.50 20.83
CA THR A 570 -37.44 -5.71 20.36
C THR A 570 -37.47 -4.32 21.01
N GLN A 571 -38.09 -3.33 20.38
CA GLN A 571 -38.18 -1.96 20.92
C GLN A 571 -38.91 -1.89 22.28
N ALA A 572 -39.73 -2.89 22.60
CA ALA A 572 -40.36 -3.06 23.92
C ALA A 572 -39.36 -3.54 24.98
N ASP A 573 -38.47 -4.46 24.62
CA ASP A 573 -37.43 -5.00 25.51
C ASP A 573 -36.37 -3.94 25.85
N LEU A 574 -36.02 -3.06 24.89
CA LEU A 574 -35.04 -1.97 25.06
C LEU A 574 -35.44 -0.95 26.14
N LYS A 575 -36.74 -0.68 26.32
CA LYS A 575 -37.25 0.21 27.40
C LYS A 575 -37.13 -0.44 28.79
N SER A 576 -37.24 -1.77 28.87
CA SER A 576 -37.05 -2.51 30.13
C SER A 576 -35.57 -2.75 30.44
N SER A 577 -34.75 -2.98 29.41
CA SER A 577 -33.32 -3.25 29.57
C SER A 577 -32.52 -2.00 29.86
N THR A 578 -32.93 -0.81 29.41
CA THR A 578 -32.29 0.46 29.83
C THR A 578 -32.40 0.70 31.34
N PHE A 579 -33.47 0.22 31.99
CA PHE A 579 -33.60 0.26 33.44
C PHE A 579 -32.60 -0.69 34.12
N TRP A 580 -32.48 -1.93 33.63
CA TRP A 580 -31.56 -2.92 34.18
C TRP A 580 -30.08 -2.65 33.86
N LEU A 581 -29.76 -2.10 32.69
CA LEU A 581 -28.40 -1.68 32.29
C LEU A 581 -27.92 -0.47 33.11
N ARG A 582 -28.81 0.50 33.39
CA ARG A 582 -28.48 1.61 34.29
C ARG A 582 -28.30 1.14 35.74
N ALA A 583 -29.10 0.17 36.18
CA ALA A 583 -28.96 -0.42 37.51
C ALA A 583 -27.67 -1.24 37.66
N SER A 584 -27.25 -2.00 36.64
CA SER A 584 -26.02 -2.80 36.68
C SER A 584 -24.75 -1.97 36.52
N PHE A 585 -24.76 -0.90 35.71
CA PHE A 585 -23.66 0.08 35.69
C PHE A 585 -23.52 0.78 37.05
N GLY A 586 -24.64 1.18 37.68
CA GLY A 586 -24.62 1.72 39.04
C GLY A 586 -23.99 0.75 40.05
N ALA A 587 -24.43 -0.52 40.04
CA ALA A 587 -23.90 -1.55 40.95
C ALA A 587 -22.39 -1.80 40.75
N THR A 588 -21.90 -1.76 39.51
CA THR A 588 -20.47 -1.98 39.21
C THR A 588 -19.61 -0.81 39.69
N VAL A 589 -20.08 0.43 39.53
CA VAL A 589 -19.38 1.63 40.04
C VAL A 589 -19.35 1.63 41.57
N PHE A 590 -20.46 1.25 42.24
CA PHE A 590 -20.48 1.10 43.70
C PHE A 590 -19.56 -0.02 44.20
N ALA A 591 -19.45 -1.13 43.47
CA ALA A 591 -18.55 -2.22 43.81
C ALA A 591 -17.07 -1.82 43.67
N VAL A 592 -16.70 -1.08 42.61
CA VAL A 592 -15.33 -0.60 42.39
C VAL A 592 -14.95 0.48 43.40
N LEU A 593 -15.85 1.42 43.69
CA LEU A 593 -15.63 2.43 44.74
C LEU A 593 -15.56 1.79 46.14
N GLY A 594 -16.42 0.80 46.42
CA GLY A 594 -16.39 0.02 47.66
C GLY A 594 -15.09 -0.77 47.81
N PHE A 595 -14.60 -1.40 46.74
CA PHE A 595 -13.32 -2.12 46.74
C PHE A 595 -12.12 -1.18 46.90
N ALA A 596 -12.15 0.01 46.29
CA ALA A 596 -11.12 1.03 46.45
C ALA A 596 -11.10 1.60 47.89
N MET A 597 -12.27 1.89 48.50
CA MET A 597 -12.37 2.28 49.91
C MET A 597 -11.90 1.18 50.86
N TYR A 598 -12.26 -0.07 50.60
CA TYR A 598 -11.80 -1.22 51.38
C TYR A 598 -10.27 -1.36 51.35
N LYS A 599 -9.66 -1.20 50.16
CA LYS A 599 -8.19 -1.21 50.00
C LYS A 599 -7.51 -0.02 50.69
N ALA A 600 -8.15 1.16 50.70
CA ALA A 600 -7.63 2.33 51.38
C ALA A 600 -7.67 2.19 52.91
N LEU A 601 -8.75 1.60 53.46
CA LEU A 601 -8.91 1.35 54.90
C LEU A 601 -7.97 0.26 55.43
N LEU A 602 -7.65 -0.75 54.62
CA LEU A 602 -6.66 -1.79 54.97
C LEU A 602 -5.21 -1.28 54.97
N LYS A 603 -4.93 -0.14 54.31
CA LYS A 603 -3.58 0.45 54.25
C LYS A 603 -3.24 1.34 55.46
N GLN A 604 -4.20 1.56 56.36
CA GLN A 604 -4.07 2.37 57.58
C GLN A 604 -4.13 1.56 58.89
N ARG A 605 -3.92 0.24 58.83
CA ARG A 605 -3.75 -0.60 60.04
C ARG A 605 -2.39 -1.25 60.09
#